data_AF-A0A397IPH6-F1
#
_entry.id   AF-A0A397IPH6-F1
#
_cell.length_a   1.000
_cell.length_b   1.000
_cell.length_c   1.000
_cell.angle_alpha   90.00
_cell.angle_beta   90.00
_cell.angle_gamma   90.00
#
_symmetry.space_group_name_H-M   'P 1'
#
loop_
_entity.id
_entity.type
_entity.pdbx_description
1 polymer ?
#
loop_
_entity_poly.entity_id
_entity_poly.type
_entity_poly.pdbx_seq_one_letter_code
_entity_poly.pdbx_strand_id
1 'polypeptide(L)'
;MFDNEIIPNKFVNSFDGKELEIITGVPYKITNNGNYIDDWGGDHGSTPRLSSENHPPGHHFHPRQLWFLAESSLRRGYKIFANGKYLDSWGGGNESKLHINSTDYPPENPCYFRQIWSFYSENNNSKSKIFQIHNEKNDCFLDTWGGGVCSNILLCSHFNSPTDVHYSKQLWKLIRIFDYKLNAIISNFEYNLSLNKKKQPKKKTICEKVFDNSTSSAKLTVAFTFQEELTSTFNFSFNESLEFISETKLNTVIPFTDIEKEFNFKHSFEANKPTTTIKNEKFVTTKTVELSPKSCVKSTDYYDFMENVEIPFEAKAEITAIGDRLKKDGKIVKNTKVDADAVKLFLRENNFRGKIIKSEGNSVLAKVHGIFHGSYVLRTYQKLEDMQL
;
A
#
# COMPACT_ATOMS: atom_id res chain seq x y z
N MET A 1 30.53 10.00 18.51
CA MET A 1 29.09 10.18 18.30
C MET A 1 28.64 8.99 17.49
N PHE A 2 27.80 8.11 18.04
CA PHE A 2 27.18 7.06 17.22
C PHE A 2 26.15 7.75 16.33
N ASP A 3 26.29 7.61 15.02
CA ASP A 3 25.28 8.08 14.09
C ASP A 3 23.94 7.44 14.45
N ASN A 4 22.97 8.28 14.82
CA ASN A 4 21.58 7.93 15.16
C ASN A 4 20.78 7.48 13.92
N GLU A 5 21.45 6.81 12.99
CA GLU A 5 20.92 6.36 11.73
C GLU A 5 19.91 5.24 11.95
N ILE A 6 18.84 5.31 11.16
CA ILE A 6 17.80 4.31 11.11
C ILE A 6 18.34 3.11 10.33
N ILE A 7 18.06 1.90 10.82
CA ILE A 7 18.45 0.68 10.13
C ILE A 7 17.61 0.55 8.84
N PRO A 8 18.25 0.36 7.68
CA PRO A 8 17.52 0.17 6.43
C PRO A 8 16.58 -1.03 6.48
N ASN A 9 15.44 -0.91 5.84
CA ASN A 9 14.54 -2.02 5.57
C ASN A 9 14.95 -2.67 4.25
N LYS A 10 15.43 -3.90 4.32
CA LYS A 10 15.77 -4.73 3.17
C LYS A 10 15.24 -6.13 3.39
N PHE A 11 14.85 -6.80 2.31
CA PHE A 11 14.45 -8.19 2.41
C PHE A 11 15.60 -9.06 2.89
N VAL A 12 15.28 -9.96 3.82
CA VAL A 12 16.20 -11.01 4.25
C VAL A 12 16.22 -12.07 3.16
N ASN A 13 17.40 -12.56 2.82
CA ASN A 13 17.58 -13.68 1.93
C ASN A 13 17.86 -14.93 2.77
N SER A 14 17.25 -16.04 2.40
CA SER A 14 17.61 -17.34 2.94
C SER A 14 19.04 -17.72 2.58
N PHE A 15 19.54 -18.76 3.25
CA PHE A 15 20.86 -19.32 2.99
C PHE A 15 21.07 -19.73 1.53
N ASP A 16 20.05 -20.29 0.87
CA ASP A 16 20.08 -20.64 -0.57
C ASP A 16 19.88 -19.42 -1.50
N GLY A 17 19.57 -18.25 -0.95
CA GLY A 17 19.50 -16.98 -1.67
C GLY A 17 18.14 -16.59 -2.17
N LYS A 18 17.07 -17.20 -1.66
CA LYS A 18 15.69 -16.76 -1.93
C LYS A 18 15.32 -15.60 -1.04
N GLU A 19 14.63 -14.62 -1.61
CA GLU A 19 14.06 -13.51 -0.85
C GLU A 19 12.93 -14.02 0.07
N LEU A 20 13.00 -13.71 1.37
CA LEU A 20 12.02 -14.11 2.39
C LEU A 20 11.02 -12.99 2.67
N GLU A 21 9.82 -13.32 3.14
CA GLU A 21 8.80 -12.32 3.55
C GLU A 21 9.04 -11.69 4.94
N ILE A 22 10.31 -11.39 5.24
CA ILE A 22 10.77 -10.65 6.41
C ILE A 22 11.83 -9.64 5.98
N ILE A 23 11.97 -8.54 6.72
CA ILE A 23 12.85 -7.41 6.39
C ILE A 23 13.66 -6.99 7.62
N THR A 24 14.78 -6.33 7.39
CA THR A 24 15.59 -5.72 8.45
C THR A 24 14.95 -4.45 9.00
N GLY A 25 15.41 -4.01 10.18
CA GLY A 25 15.08 -2.68 10.74
C GLY A 25 13.66 -2.49 11.28
N VAL A 26 12.88 -3.57 11.44
CA VAL A 26 11.52 -3.56 12.03
C VAL A 26 11.40 -4.58 13.17
N PRO A 27 10.47 -4.38 14.14
CA PRO A 27 10.33 -5.28 15.28
C PRO A 27 9.58 -6.57 14.95
N TYR A 28 10.12 -7.68 15.45
CA TYR A 28 9.53 -9.02 15.40
C TYR A 28 9.41 -9.63 16.79
N LYS A 29 8.41 -10.48 16.97
CA LYS A 29 8.41 -11.55 17.96
C LYS A 29 8.85 -12.84 17.26
N ILE A 30 9.78 -13.55 17.88
CA ILE A 30 10.25 -14.85 17.38
C ILE A 30 9.62 -15.93 18.26
N THR A 31 8.94 -16.91 17.65
CA THR A 31 8.22 -17.94 18.40
C THR A 31 8.40 -19.34 17.83
N ASN A 32 8.43 -20.34 18.71
CA ASN A 32 8.34 -21.76 18.38
C ASN A 32 7.18 -22.38 19.19
N ASN A 33 6.24 -23.04 18.51
CA ASN A 33 5.10 -23.73 19.12
C ASN A 33 4.34 -22.91 20.18
N GLY A 34 4.15 -21.60 19.92
CA GLY A 34 3.43 -20.70 20.82
C GLY A 34 4.26 -20.09 21.96
N ASN A 35 5.52 -20.50 22.11
CA ASN A 35 6.46 -19.88 23.04
C ASN A 35 7.31 -18.82 22.33
N TYR A 36 7.50 -17.67 22.96
CA TYR A 36 8.24 -16.52 22.47
C TYR A 36 9.67 -16.54 23.01
N ILE A 37 10.64 -16.09 22.20
CA ILE A 37 11.97 -15.76 22.72
C ILE A 37 11.86 -14.47 23.55
N ASP A 38 12.16 -14.59 24.84
CA ASP A 38 12.18 -13.50 25.81
C ASP A 38 13.62 -13.26 26.27
N ASP A 39 14.10 -12.02 26.17
CA ASP A 39 15.43 -11.65 26.67
C ASP A 39 15.54 -11.71 28.20
N TRP A 40 14.40 -11.87 28.88
CA TRP A 40 14.20 -11.97 30.32
C TRP A 40 14.77 -10.79 31.14
N GLY A 41 14.74 -9.59 30.55
CA GLY A 41 15.32 -8.38 31.14
C GLY A 41 16.84 -8.33 31.01
N GLY A 42 17.37 -9.18 30.13
CA GLY A 42 18.75 -9.59 30.10
C GLY A 42 19.77 -8.49 29.83
N ASP A 43 20.69 -8.31 30.79
CA ASP A 43 21.96 -7.63 30.55
C ASP A 43 22.97 -8.55 29.86
N HIS A 44 24.14 -7.99 29.54
CA HIS A 44 25.24 -8.74 28.95
C HIS A 44 25.48 -10.08 29.70
N GLY A 45 25.51 -11.18 28.95
CA GLY A 45 25.69 -12.54 29.47
C GLY A 45 24.40 -13.24 29.91
N SER A 46 23.24 -12.58 29.88
CA SER A 46 21.96 -13.25 30.14
C SER A 46 21.64 -14.29 29.06
N THR A 47 20.84 -15.29 29.41
CA THR A 47 20.39 -16.33 28.49
C THR A 47 18.92 -16.12 28.15
N PRO A 48 18.57 -15.86 26.88
CA PRO A 48 17.18 -15.78 26.44
C PRO A 48 16.44 -17.08 26.72
N ARG A 49 15.16 -16.97 27.05
CA ARG A 49 14.31 -18.11 27.43
C ARG A 49 13.01 -18.14 26.66
N LEU A 50 12.38 -19.31 26.65
CA LEU A 50 11.04 -19.47 26.13
C LEU A 50 10.01 -18.92 27.13
N SER A 51 9.13 -18.04 26.67
CA SER A 51 7.98 -17.54 27.43
C SER A 51 6.69 -17.94 26.72
N SER A 52 5.72 -18.51 27.43
CA SER A 52 4.37 -18.73 26.88
C SER A 52 3.56 -17.44 26.79
N GLU A 53 3.99 -16.37 27.48
CA GLU A 53 3.24 -15.13 27.54
C GLU A 53 3.48 -14.29 26.30
N ASN A 54 2.39 -13.96 25.59
CA ASN A 54 2.45 -12.98 24.50
C ASN A 54 2.26 -11.57 25.08
N HIS A 55 3.35 -10.90 25.47
CA HIS A 55 3.24 -9.55 26.06
C HIS A 55 2.75 -8.52 25.02
N PRO A 56 1.55 -7.93 25.14
CA PRO A 56 1.02 -7.00 24.14
C PRO A 56 1.69 -5.62 24.23
N PRO A 57 1.57 -4.77 23.20
CA PRO A 57 1.99 -3.37 23.29
C PRO A 57 1.41 -2.69 24.54
N GLY A 58 2.25 -1.95 25.28
CA GLY A 58 1.88 -1.32 26.56
C GLY A 58 2.18 -2.18 27.80
N HIS A 59 2.43 -3.48 27.64
CA HIS A 59 2.92 -4.30 28.74
C HIS A 59 4.40 -3.99 29.07
N HIS A 60 4.75 -3.94 30.35
CA HIS A 60 6.11 -3.60 30.80
C HIS A 60 7.20 -4.58 30.32
N PHE A 61 6.85 -5.85 30.09
CA PHE A 61 7.74 -6.86 29.50
C PHE A 61 7.64 -6.97 27.97
N HIS A 62 6.78 -6.18 27.31
CA HIS A 62 6.69 -6.19 25.84
C HIS A 62 8.05 -5.99 25.14
N PRO A 63 8.91 -5.03 25.56
CA PRO A 63 10.22 -4.82 24.94
C PRO A 63 11.15 -6.04 24.98
N ARG A 64 10.95 -6.96 25.93
CA ARG A 64 11.79 -8.16 26.11
C ARG A 64 11.63 -9.19 25.01
N GLN A 65 10.52 -9.11 24.28
CA GLN A 65 10.16 -10.04 23.21
C GLN A 65 10.37 -9.42 21.83
N LEU A 66 10.97 -8.23 21.76
CA LEU A 66 11.14 -7.51 20.50
C LEU A 66 12.55 -7.73 19.97
N TRP A 67 12.59 -8.42 18.84
CA TRP A 67 13.80 -8.77 18.14
C TRP A 67 13.86 -8.06 16.80
N PHE A 68 15.06 -7.67 16.42
CA PHE A 68 15.33 -6.93 15.20
C PHE A 68 16.40 -7.64 14.40
N LEU A 69 16.32 -7.48 13.08
CA LEU A 69 17.29 -7.99 12.13
C LEU A 69 18.07 -6.83 11.52
N ALA A 70 19.38 -6.99 11.42
CA ALA A 70 20.26 -6.08 10.69
C ALA A 70 21.15 -6.89 9.73
N GLU A 71 21.44 -6.33 8.55
CA GLU A 71 22.43 -6.91 7.65
C GLU A 71 23.81 -6.91 8.30
N SER A 72 24.57 -7.97 8.03
CA SER A 72 25.99 -8.04 8.37
C SER A 72 26.84 -7.82 7.12
N SER A 73 28.16 -7.76 7.28
CA SER A 73 29.08 -7.77 6.13
C SER A 73 29.14 -9.15 5.44
N LEU A 74 28.67 -10.21 6.10
CA LEU A 74 28.61 -11.54 5.51
C LEU A 74 27.39 -11.63 4.61
N ARG A 75 27.59 -12.08 3.37
CA ARG A 75 26.51 -12.31 2.42
C ARG A 75 25.51 -13.31 3.03
N ARG A 76 24.23 -12.91 3.12
CA ARG A 76 23.12 -13.69 3.73
C ARG A 76 23.28 -13.94 5.24
N GLY A 77 24.23 -13.27 5.89
CA GLY A 77 24.37 -13.27 7.34
C GLY A 77 23.69 -12.05 7.95
N TYR A 78 22.96 -12.25 9.04
CA TYR A 78 22.20 -11.23 9.73
C TYR A 78 22.54 -11.20 11.21
N LYS A 79 22.51 -10.02 11.81
CA LYS A 79 22.55 -9.88 13.27
C LYS A 79 21.11 -9.85 13.80
N ILE A 80 20.88 -10.64 14.85
CA ILE A 80 19.62 -10.64 15.62
C ILE A 80 19.89 -9.93 16.93
N PHE A 81 19.06 -8.98 17.35
CA PHE A 81 19.32 -8.21 18.56
C PHE A 81 18.03 -7.64 19.17
N ALA A 82 18.09 -7.35 20.47
CA ALA A 82 17.00 -6.80 21.27
C ALA A 82 17.57 -5.77 22.25
N ASN A 83 16.87 -4.65 22.45
CA ASN A 83 17.26 -3.60 23.41
C ASN A 83 18.73 -3.13 23.30
N GLY A 84 19.24 -3.00 22.06
CA GLY A 84 20.63 -2.60 21.79
C GLY A 84 21.69 -3.66 22.07
N LYS A 85 21.29 -4.92 22.28
CA LYS A 85 22.17 -6.05 22.59
C LYS A 85 21.93 -7.21 21.63
N TYR A 86 23.00 -7.88 21.23
CA TYR A 86 23.03 -8.88 20.17
C TYR A 86 22.79 -10.28 20.71
N LEU A 87 22.06 -11.08 19.93
CA LEU A 87 21.96 -12.51 20.12
C LEU A 87 23.30 -13.15 19.73
N ASP A 88 23.93 -13.80 20.69
CA ASP A 88 25.31 -14.26 20.61
C ASP A 88 25.40 -15.71 21.05
N SER A 89 26.21 -16.50 20.34
CA SER A 89 26.48 -17.88 20.69
C SER A 89 27.81 -17.97 21.45
N TRP A 90 27.76 -17.89 22.79
CA TRP A 90 28.97 -18.02 23.61
C TRP A 90 29.37 -19.47 23.78
N GLY A 91 30.68 -19.72 23.79
CA GLY A 91 31.24 -21.07 23.75
C GLY A 91 31.45 -21.57 22.32
N GLY A 92 32.20 -22.66 22.18
CA GLY A 92 32.44 -23.32 20.91
C GLY A 92 31.91 -24.75 20.92
N GLY A 93 31.31 -25.19 19.82
CA GLY A 93 30.84 -26.58 19.68
C GLY A 93 29.61 -26.91 20.55
N ASN A 94 29.58 -28.12 21.12
CA ASN A 94 28.43 -28.65 21.88
C ASN A 94 28.17 -27.94 23.24
N GLU A 95 29.08 -27.08 23.68
CA GLU A 95 28.92 -26.26 24.90
C GLU A 95 28.36 -24.86 24.60
N SER A 96 28.06 -24.58 23.33
CA SER A 96 27.56 -23.29 22.92
C SER A 96 26.20 -22.99 23.55
N LYS A 97 26.12 -21.86 24.25
CA LYS A 97 24.91 -21.35 24.89
C LYS A 97 24.48 -20.08 24.20
N LEU A 98 23.17 -19.85 24.18
CA LEU A 98 22.59 -18.62 23.68
C LEU A 98 22.70 -17.53 24.75
N HIS A 99 23.26 -16.38 24.38
CA HIS A 99 23.42 -15.24 25.27
C HIS A 99 23.04 -13.93 24.61
N ILE A 100 22.80 -12.93 25.44
CA ILE A 100 22.71 -11.53 25.04
C ILE A 100 24.09 -10.88 25.22
N ASN A 101 24.58 -10.19 24.20
CA ASN A 101 25.85 -9.47 24.26
C ASN A 101 25.66 -7.99 23.94
N SER A 102 26.10 -7.10 24.82
CA SER A 102 26.13 -5.65 24.60
C SER A 102 27.16 -5.18 23.57
N THR A 103 28.12 -6.02 23.19
CA THR A 103 29.18 -5.66 22.25
C THR A 103 28.76 -6.00 20.84
N ASP A 104 28.74 -5.01 19.96
CA ASP A 104 28.65 -5.23 18.52
C ASP A 104 30.02 -5.66 17.97
N TYR A 105 30.21 -6.93 17.63
CA TYR A 105 31.49 -7.35 17.10
C TYR A 105 31.66 -6.88 15.65
N PRO A 106 32.76 -6.18 15.31
CA PRO A 106 33.08 -5.85 13.93
C PRO A 106 33.64 -7.09 13.19
N PRO A 107 33.65 -7.10 11.84
CA PRO A 107 34.05 -8.27 11.04
C PRO A 107 35.46 -8.81 11.34
N GLU A 108 36.37 -7.95 11.79
CA GLU A 108 37.74 -8.31 12.12
C GLU A 108 37.87 -9.04 13.47
N ASN A 109 36.82 -9.01 14.30
CA ASN A 109 36.82 -9.63 15.61
C ASN A 109 36.60 -11.15 15.50
N PRO A 110 37.38 -12.01 16.18
CA PRO A 110 37.22 -13.46 16.12
C PRO A 110 35.86 -13.97 16.63
N CYS A 111 35.17 -13.15 17.44
CA CYS A 111 33.83 -13.42 17.94
C CYS A 111 32.71 -12.95 16.99
N TYR A 112 33.03 -12.28 15.88
CA TYR A 112 32.06 -11.75 14.92
C TYR A 112 30.99 -12.77 14.52
N PHE A 113 31.44 -13.93 14.05
CA PHE A 113 30.56 -15.01 13.57
C PHE A 113 29.61 -15.55 14.64
N ARG A 114 29.85 -15.31 15.92
CA ARG A 114 28.94 -15.74 17.00
C ARG A 114 27.61 -14.98 16.96
N GLN A 115 27.62 -13.79 16.38
CA GLN A 115 26.45 -12.92 16.25
C GLN A 115 25.83 -12.97 14.85
N ILE A 116 26.33 -13.83 13.96
CA ILE A 116 25.85 -13.93 12.58
C ILE A 116 24.93 -15.14 12.46
N TRP A 117 23.74 -14.86 11.96
CA TRP A 117 22.63 -15.79 11.85
C TRP A 117 22.15 -15.87 10.39
N SER A 118 21.86 -17.08 9.95
CA SER A 118 21.32 -17.39 8.62
C SER A 118 19.95 -18.04 8.74
N PHE A 119 19.12 -17.86 7.72
CA PHE A 119 17.74 -18.34 7.70
C PHE A 119 17.53 -19.43 6.65
N TYR A 120 16.91 -20.53 7.04
CA TYR A 120 16.51 -21.62 6.14
C TYR A 120 14.99 -21.67 6.09
N SER A 121 14.40 -21.50 4.90
CA SER A 121 12.95 -21.52 4.71
C SER A 121 12.40 -22.94 4.86
N GLU A 122 11.30 -23.08 5.59
CA GLU A 122 10.54 -24.32 5.65
C GLU A 122 10.13 -24.78 4.23
N ASN A 123 10.51 -26.00 3.84
CA ASN A 123 10.10 -26.63 2.57
C ASN A 123 10.27 -25.75 1.32
N ASN A 124 11.30 -24.90 1.28
CA ASN A 124 11.52 -23.93 0.20
C ASN A 124 10.37 -22.94 -0.03
N ASN A 125 9.45 -22.80 0.94
CA ASN A 125 8.35 -21.85 0.84
C ASN A 125 8.81 -20.49 1.37
N SER A 126 9.30 -19.63 0.47
CA SER A 126 9.77 -18.29 0.82
C SER A 126 8.67 -17.36 1.37
N LYS A 127 7.40 -17.74 1.21
CA LYS A 127 6.24 -17.05 1.80
C LYS A 127 5.96 -17.49 3.23
N SER A 128 6.51 -18.63 3.68
CA SER A 128 6.38 -18.99 5.09
C SER A 128 7.23 -18.02 5.91
N LYS A 129 6.65 -17.51 7.00
CA LYS A 129 7.40 -16.73 8.01
C LYS A 129 8.02 -17.64 9.05
N ILE A 130 8.32 -18.90 8.67
CA ILE A 130 8.76 -19.98 9.54
C ILE A 130 10.09 -20.49 9.01
N PHE A 131 11.10 -20.46 9.86
CA PHE A 131 12.48 -20.68 9.46
C PHE A 131 13.24 -21.52 10.49
N GLN A 132 14.21 -22.30 10.03
CA GLN A 132 15.31 -22.72 10.90
C GLN A 132 16.35 -21.60 10.93
N ILE A 133 16.85 -21.27 12.11
CA ILE A 133 17.79 -20.16 12.33
C ILE A 133 19.13 -20.77 12.69
N HIS A 134 20.14 -20.56 11.84
CA HIS A 134 21.47 -21.14 11.94
C HIS A 134 22.49 -20.12 12.41
N ASN A 135 23.42 -20.54 13.27
CA ASN A 135 24.53 -19.73 13.74
C ASN A 135 25.81 -20.07 12.97
N GLU A 136 26.42 -19.07 12.35
CA GLU A 136 27.59 -19.25 11.48
C GLU A 136 28.85 -19.71 12.23
N LYS A 137 29.02 -19.34 13.51
CA LYS A 137 30.23 -19.74 14.27
C LYS A 137 30.20 -21.20 14.70
N ASN A 138 29.07 -21.64 15.23
CA ASN A 138 28.96 -22.95 15.87
C ASN A 138 28.45 -24.05 14.93
N ASP A 139 28.01 -23.67 13.73
CA ASP A 139 27.36 -24.58 12.78
C ASP A 139 26.16 -25.31 13.40
N CYS A 140 25.36 -24.56 14.16
CA CYS A 140 24.23 -25.08 14.94
C CYS A 140 22.96 -24.28 14.65
N PHE A 141 21.82 -24.95 14.81
CA PHE A 141 20.49 -24.37 14.70
C PHE A 141 19.93 -24.00 16.07
N LEU A 142 19.15 -22.92 16.13
CA LEU A 142 18.32 -22.63 17.30
C LEU A 142 17.28 -23.73 17.47
N ASP A 143 17.20 -24.30 18.67
CA ASP A 143 16.38 -25.46 18.96
C ASP A 143 15.80 -25.35 20.38
N THR A 144 14.55 -25.74 20.55
CA THR A 144 13.91 -25.80 21.87
C THR A 144 14.30 -27.05 22.66
N TRP A 145 14.85 -28.07 22.00
CA TRP A 145 15.10 -29.43 22.50
C TRP A 145 13.86 -30.11 23.10
N GLY A 146 12.66 -29.61 22.78
CA GLY A 146 11.41 -30.03 23.43
C GLY A 146 11.19 -29.43 24.82
N GLY A 147 12.03 -28.47 25.22
CA GLY A 147 11.80 -27.62 26.39
C GLY A 147 10.55 -26.76 26.24
N GLY A 148 9.83 -26.61 27.34
CA GLY A 148 8.62 -25.78 27.43
C GLY A 148 8.89 -24.39 27.97
N VAL A 149 7.88 -23.81 28.63
CA VAL A 149 7.96 -22.48 29.25
C VAL A 149 9.13 -22.39 30.23
N CYS A 150 9.80 -21.24 30.25
CA CYS A 150 10.98 -20.93 31.07
C CYS A 150 12.22 -21.78 30.79
N SER A 151 12.21 -22.65 29.76
CA SER A 151 13.40 -23.39 29.36
C SER A 151 14.38 -22.48 28.63
N ASN A 152 15.67 -22.84 28.70
CA ASN A 152 16.68 -22.21 27.88
C ASN A 152 16.45 -22.59 26.41
N ILE A 153 16.82 -21.69 25.51
CA ILE A 153 16.95 -21.98 24.09
C ILE A 153 18.36 -22.54 23.88
N LEU A 154 18.46 -23.62 23.13
CA LEU A 154 19.70 -24.36 22.94
C LEU A 154 20.14 -24.31 21.48
N LEU A 155 21.39 -24.68 21.27
CA LEU A 155 21.98 -24.85 19.94
C LEU A 155 22.03 -26.35 19.64
N CYS A 156 21.55 -26.74 18.47
CA CYS A 156 21.57 -28.10 17.98
C CYS A 156 22.49 -28.20 16.77
N SER A 157 23.52 -29.04 16.84
CA SER A 157 24.43 -29.31 15.72
C SER A 157 23.78 -30.18 14.63
N HIS A 158 22.62 -30.79 14.91
CA HIS A 158 21.88 -31.55 13.92
C HIS A 158 20.92 -30.65 13.13
N PHE A 159 21.02 -30.70 11.81
CA PHE A 159 20.01 -30.15 10.92
C PHE A 159 18.84 -31.12 10.82
N ASN A 160 17.74 -30.82 11.52
CA ASN A 160 16.54 -31.65 11.41
C ASN A 160 15.91 -31.42 10.04
N SER A 161 15.74 -32.48 9.26
CA SER A 161 15.07 -32.40 7.95
C SER A 161 13.55 -32.32 8.12
N PRO A 162 12.77 -31.90 7.10
CA PRO A 162 11.31 -31.81 7.22
C PRO A 162 10.59 -33.12 7.60
N THR A 163 11.22 -34.27 7.38
CA THR A 163 10.71 -35.59 7.76
C THR A 163 11.08 -36.02 9.18
N ASP A 164 11.93 -35.25 9.86
CA ASP A 164 12.40 -35.56 11.21
C ASP A 164 11.34 -35.23 12.27
N VAL A 165 11.15 -36.13 13.25
CA VAL A 165 10.21 -35.95 14.36
C VAL A 165 10.54 -34.77 15.26
N HIS A 166 11.76 -34.24 15.20
CA HIS A 166 12.27 -33.09 15.92
C HIS A 166 12.35 -31.83 15.07
N TYR A 167 11.96 -31.88 13.79
CA TYR A 167 11.96 -30.72 12.89
C TYR A 167 11.24 -29.52 13.47
N SER A 168 10.06 -29.73 14.04
CA SER A 168 9.24 -28.68 14.65
C SER A 168 9.93 -27.95 15.81
N LYS A 169 10.95 -28.54 16.45
CA LYS A 169 11.73 -27.91 17.53
C LYS A 169 12.69 -26.83 17.02
N GLN A 170 13.00 -26.85 15.72
CA GLN A 170 13.86 -25.88 15.05
C GLN A 170 13.08 -24.87 14.20
N LEU A 171 11.75 -24.95 14.17
CA LEU A 171 10.91 -24.05 13.37
C LEU A 171 10.55 -22.78 14.14
N TRP A 172 11.14 -21.66 13.75
CA TRP A 172 10.92 -20.35 14.36
C TRP A 172 10.08 -19.47 13.45
N LYS A 173 8.92 -19.03 13.96
CA LYS A 173 8.03 -18.10 13.29
C LYS A 173 8.37 -16.66 13.69
N LEU A 174 8.56 -15.80 12.69
CA LEU A 174 8.75 -14.36 12.89
C LEU A 174 7.42 -13.63 12.70
N ILE A 175 6.92 -13.04 13.77
CA ILE A 175 5.65 -12.30 13.82
C ILE A 175 5.98 -10.82 13.93
N ARG A 176 5.60 -10.00 12.94
CA ARG A 176 5.72 -8.54 13.06
C ARG A 176 4.69 -8.01 14.04
N ILE A 177 5.07 -6.98 14.79
CA ILE A 177 4.28 -6.46 15.92
C ILE A 177 4.04 -4.95 15.88
N PHE A 178 4.20 -4.33 14.71
CA PHE A 178 3.92 -2.91 14.52
C PHE A 178 2.83 -2.72 13.48
N ASP A 179 2.01 -1.70 13.71
CA ASP A 179 1.05 -1.22 12.72
C ASP A 179 1.79 -0.41 11.67
N TYR A 180 1.37 -0.54 10.42
CA TYR A 180 1.82 0.31 9.33
C TYR A 180 0.61 0.96 8.67
N LYS A 181 0.86 2.10 8.00
CA LYS A 181 -0.14 2.76 7.17
C LYS A 181 0.43 2.94 5.79
N LEU A 182 -0.25 2.36 4.80
CA LEU A 182 0.03 2.58 3.39
C LEU A 182 -0.74 3.82 2.91
N ASN A 183 -0.09 4.59 2.05
CA ASN A 183 -0.65 5.77 1.40
C ASN A 183 -0.35 5.69 -0.10
N ALA A 184 -1.31 6.09 -0.94
CA ALA A 184 -1.13 6.08 -2.39
C ALA A 184 -1.58 7.40 -3.04
N ILE A 185 -0.81 7.83 -4.03
CA ILE A 185 -1.12 8.95 -4.91
C ILE A 185 -1.26 8.39 -6.33
N ILE A 186 -2.46 8.51 -6.91
CA ILE A 186 -2.74 7.99 -8.26
C ILE A 186 -2.73 9.13 -9.26
N SER A 187 -2.01 8.94 -10.37
CA SER A 187 -1.78 9.95 -11.41
C SER A 187 -1.60 9.30 -12.78
N ASN A 188 -1.45 10.11 -13.84
CA ASN A 188 -1.14 9.67 -15.19
C ASN A 188 -2.15 8.65 -15.75
N PHE A 189 -3.42 9.03 -15.82
CA PHE A 189 -4.48 8.18 -16.36
C PHE A 189 -4.38 8.11 -17.90
N GLU A 190 -4.42 6.89 -18.42
CA GLU A 190 -4.45 6.59 -19.85
C GLU A 190 -5.76 5.85 -20.16
N TYR A 191 -6.64 6.50 -20.93
CA TYR A 191 -7.98 5.99 -21.22
C TYR A 191 -8.03 5.23 -22.55
N ASN A 192 -8.62 4.04 -22.55
CA ASN A 192 -8.84 3.28 -23.79
C ASN A 192 -10.20 3.65 -24.42
N LEU A 193 -10.20 4.69 -25.25
CA LEU A 193 -11.40 5.23 -25.90
C LEU A 193 -11.93 4.37 -27.06
N SER A 194 -11.19 3.33 -27.49
CA SER A 194 -11.56 2.53 -28.66
C SER A 194 -12.90 1.80 -28.49
N LEU A 195 -13.28 1.45 -27.26
CA LEU A 195 -14.51 0.72 -26.94
C LEU A 195 -15.78 1.60 -27.00
N ASN A 196 -15.67 2.92 -26.77
CA ASN A 196 -16.83 3.82 -26.74
C ASN A 196 -17.14 4.52 -28.06
N LYS A 197 -16.38 4.27 -29.13
CA LYS A 197 -16.67 4.81 -30.47
C LYS A 197 -18.09 4.46 -30.98
N LYS A 198 -18.77 3.49 -30.37
CA LYS A 198 -20.13 3.07 -30.71
C LYS A 198 -21.24 3.83 -29.97
N LYS A 199 -20.97 4.51 -28.85
CA LYS A 199 -21.99 5.26 -28.11
C LYS A 199 -22.09 6.67 -28.68
N GLN A 200 -23.20 6.94 -29.39
CA GLN A 200 -23.49 8.28 -29.88
C GLN A 200 -24.12 9.14 -28.78
N PRO A 201 -23.83 10.46 -28.75
CA PRO A 201 -24.51 11.38 -27.86
C PRO A 201 -26.02 11.33 -28.08
N LYS A 202 -26.77 11.26 -26.99
CA LYS A 202 -28.23 11.43 -27.03
C LYS A 202 -28.55 12.91 -26.98
N LYS A 203 -29.24 13.40 -28.00
CA LYS A 203 -29.82 14.74 -27.99
C LYS A 203 -31.05 14.75 -27.09
N LYS A 204 -31.11 15.67 -26.14
CA LYS A 204 -32.26 15.89 -25.25
C LYS A 204 -32.72 17.34 -25.33
N THR A 205 -34.03 17.54 -25.33
CA THR A 205 -34.64 18.88 -25.32
C THR A 205 -34.62 19.42 -23.90
N ILE A 206 -34.17 20.66 -23.73
CA ILE A 206 -34.20 21.40 -22.47
C ILE A 206 -35.52 22.16 -22.37
N CYS A 207 -35.79 23.01 -23.36
CA CYS A 207 -36.93 23.92 -23.36
C CYS A 207 -37.34 24.22 -24.80
N GLU A 208 -38.64 24.43 -25.00
CA GLU A 208 -39.21 24.95 -26.24
C GLU A 208 -39.99 26.22 -25.95
N LYS A 209 -39.73 27.29 -26.70
CA LYS A 209 -40.46 28.55 -26.64
C LYS A 209 -40.84 29.01 -28.03
N VAL A 210 -42.03 29.55 -28.15
CA VAL A 210 -42.53 30.17 -29.40
C VAL A 210 -42.58 31.66 -29.17
N PHE A 211 -42.01 32.41 -30.12
CA PHE A 211 -42.06 33.87 -30.12
C PHE A 211 -42.77 34.34 -31.38
N ASP A 212 -43.82 35.14 -31.20
CA ASP A 212 -44.64 35.67 -32.27
C ASP A 212 -44.49 37.19 -32.34
N ASN A 213 -44.19 37.69 -33.53
CA ASN A 213 -44.23 39.12 -33.85
C ASN A 213 -45.40 39.39 -34.79
N SER A 214 -46.57 39.62 -34.20
CA SER A 214 -47.80 39.99 -34.92
C SER A 214 -47.81 41.44 -35.43
N THR A 215 -46.75 42.23 -35.19
CA THR A 215 -46.70 43.60 -35.66
C THR A 215 -46.54 43.66 -37.17
N SER A 216 -47.12 44.71 -37.78
CA SER A 216 -47.18 44.85 -39.23
C SER A 216 -45.90 45.41 -39.87
N SER A 217 -45.03 46.06 -39.09
CA SER A 217 -43.91 46.84 -39.63
C SER A 217 -42.66 46.94 -38.74
N ALA A 218 -42.73 46.56 -37.46
CA ALA A 218 -41.61 46.72 -36.53
C ALA A 218 -40.92 45.37 -36.26
N LYS A 219 -39.58 45.39 -36.18
CA LYS A 219 -38.84 44.24 -35.63
C LYS A 219 -39.08 44.17 -34.12
N LEU A 220 -39.17 42.95 -33.59
CA LEU A 220 -39.29 42.70 -32.16
C LEU A 220 -38.04 41.97 -31.67
N THR A 221 -37.37 42.52 -30.66
CA THR A 221 -36.23 41.88 -30.01
C THR A 221 -36.70 41.32 -28.67
N VAL A 222 -36.71 40.00 -28.52
CA VAL A 222 -37.12 39.33 -27.28
C VAL A 222 -35.89 38.79 -26.58
N ALA A 223 -35.65 39.26 -25.35
CA ALA A 223 -34.67 38.65 -24.46
C ALA A 223 -35.37 37.63 -23.56
N PHE A 224 -34.76 36.47 -23.37
CA PHE A 224 -35.24 35.49 -22.41
C PHE A 224 -34.07 34.80 -21.72
N THR A 225 -34.28 34.46 -20.45
CA THR A 225 -33.36 33.66 -19.66
C THR A 225 -33.98 32.29 -19.44
N PHE A 226 -33.16 31.26 -19.54
CA PHE A 226 -33.51 29.95 -19.03
C PHE A 226 -32.47 29.47 -18.03
N GLN A 227 -32.92 28.66 -17.09
CA GLN A 227 -32.12 28.06 -16.05
C GLN A 227 -32.53 26.60 -15.95
N GLU A 228 -31.60 25.69 -16.20
CA GLU A 228 -31.77 24.25 -16.02
C GLU A 228 -30.62 23.72 -15.16
N GLU A 229 -30.91 22.76 -14.29
CA GLU A 229 -29.89 22.03 -13.53
C GLU A 229 -29.67 20.68 -14.20
N LEU A 230 -28.48 20.48 -14.77
CA LEU A 230 -28.09 19.22 -15.40
C LEU A 230 -27.13 18.48 -14.47
N THR A 231 -27.47 17.25 -14.12
CA THR A 231 -26.62 16.40 -13.29
C THR A 231 -25.70 15.55 -14.15
N SER A 232 -24.39 15.64 -13.88
CA SER A 232 -23.38 14.74 -14.39
C SER A 232 -22.89 13.83 -13.27
N THR A 233 -22.80 12.53 -13.55
CA THR A 233 -22.33 11.52 -12.60
C THR A 233 -21.02 10.93 -13.10
N PHE A 234 -20.02 10.88 -12.23
CA PHE A 234 -18.70 10.34 -12.50
C PHE A 234 -18.35 9.29 -11.45
N ASN A 235 -18.07 8.08 -11.90
CA ASN A 235 -17.74 6.96 -11.05
C ASN A 235 -16.41 6.35 -11.48
N PHE A 236 -15.57 6.01 -10.51
CA PHE A 236 -14.31 5.33 -10.74
C PHE A 236 -14.26 4.06 -9.91
N SER A 237 -13.90 2.94 -10.54
CA SER A 237 -13.58 1.68 -9.87
C SER A 237 -12.16 1.25 -10.26
N PHE A 238 -11.42 0.70 -9.30
CA PHE A 238 -10.12 0.08 -9.54
C PHE A 238 -10.27 -1.44 -9.48
N ASN A 239 -9.57 -2.15 -10.36
CA ASN A 239 -9.61 -3.60 -10.39
C ASN A 239 -8.76 -4.21 -9.26
N GLU A 240 -7.67 -3.52 -8.90
CA GLU A 240 -6.80 -3.89 -7.81
C GLU A 240 -7.33 -3.41 -6.46
N SER A 241 -7.22 -4.25 -5.42
CA SER A 241 -7.60 -3.88 -4.07
C SER A 241 -6.50 -3.09 -3.40
N LEU A 242 -6.88 -1.98 -2.79
CA LEU A 242 -6.03 -1.11 -2.00
C LEU A 242 -6.82 -0.66 -0.76
N GLU A 243 -6.99 -1.58 0.21
CA GLU A 243 -7.48 -1.23 1.54
C GLU A 243 -6.46 -0.34 2.24
N PHE A 244 -6.58 0.98 2.01
CA PHE A 244 -5.70 1.98 2.60
C PHE A 244 -6.45 2.87 3.58
N ILE A 245 -5.80 3.19 4.70
CA ILE A 245 -6.35 4.09 5.72
C ILE A 245 -6.10 5.58 5.37
N SER A 246 -5.68 5.94 4.14
CA SER A 246 -5.41 7.36 3.85
C SER A 246 -5.65 7.88 2.44
N GLU A 247 -5.88 9.20 2.48
CA GLU A 247 -6.14 10.21 1.47
C GLU A 247 -5.43 10.02 0.12
N THR A 248 -6.20 9.59 -0.87
CA THR A 248 -5.74 9.61 -2.28
C THR A 248 -6.09 10.95 -2.89
N LYS A 249 -5.14 11.88 -2.88
CA LYS A 249 -5.32 13.14 -3.63
C LYS A 249 -5.22 12.84 -5.13
N LEU A 250 -6.38 12.73 -5.78
CA LEU A 250 -6.48 12.53 -7.22
C LEU A 250 -6.50 13.88 -7.93
N ASN A 251 -5.33 14.36 -8.30
CA ASN A 251 -5.23 15.50 -9.21
C ASN A 251 -5.24 14.95 -10.63
N THR A 252 -6.43 14.61 -11.13
CA THR A 252 -6.60 14.20 -12.53
C THR A 252 -7.31 15.27 -13.32
N VAL A 253 -7.00 15.32 -14.60
CA VAL A 253 -7.75 16.02 -15.64
C VAL A 253 -8.34 14.88 -16.45
N ILE A 254 -9.66 14.66 -16.41
CA ILE A 254 -10.31 13.62 -17.23
C ILE A 254 -10.36 14.16 -18.66
N PRO A 255 -9.48 13.78 -19.60
CA PRO A 255 -9.57 14.26 -20.96
C PRO A 255 -10.63 13.44 -21.65
N PHE A 256 -11.89 13.81 -21.43
CA PHE A 256 -13.00 13.38 -22.25
C PHE A 256 -13.68 14.64 -22.77
N THR A 257 -13.35 15.01 -24.01
CA THR A 257 -13.84 16.21 -24.70
C THR A 257 -13.79 17.47 -23.81
N ASP A 258 -12.62 18.11 -23.74
CA ASP A 258 -12.39 19.47 -23.22
C ASP A 258 -12.73 19.74 -21.73
N ILE A 259 -12.85 18.72 -20.87
CA ILE A 259 -13.15 18.89 -19.45
C ILE A 259 -11.92 18.58 -18.57
N GLU A 260 -11.06 19.58 -18.34
CA GLU A 260 -10.05 19.51 -17.28
C GLU A 260 -10.70 19.76 -15.91
N LYS A 261 -10.89 18.70 -15.10
CA LYS A 261 -11.46 18.83 -13.76
C LYS A 261 -10.69 18.00 -12.74
N GLU A 262 -10.16 18.68 -11.71
CA GLU A 262 -9.52 18.10 -10.53
C GLU A 262 -10.58 17.44 -9.63
N PHE A 263 -10.39 16.17 -9.26
CA PHE A 263 -11.31 15.43 -8.39
C PHE A 263 -10.62 15.07 -7.07
N ASN A 264 -10.85 15.85 -6.02
CA ASN A 264 -10.30 15.53 -4.70
C ASN A 264 -11.13 14.42 -4.03
N PHE A 265 -10.63 13.18 -4.05
CA PHE A 265 -11.20 12.07 -3.31
C PHE A 265 -10.49 11.86 -1.97
N LYS A 266 -11.21 11.39 -0.94
CA LYS A 266 -10.62 10.96 0.34
C LYS A 266 -11.17 9.59 0.72
N HIS A 267 -10.78 8.55 -0.01
CA HIS A 267 -11.30 7.20 0.21
C HIS A 267 -10.25 6.08 0.09
N SER A 268 -10.55 4.96 0.77
CA SER A 268 -9.95 3.64 0.57
C SER A 268 -10.57 3.02 -0.69
N PHE A 269 -9.77 2.61 -1.67
CA PHE A 269 -10.29 1.98 -2.89
C PHE A 269 -10.26 0.44 -2.74
N GLU A 270 -11.38 -0.11 -2.30
CA GLU A 270 -11.64 -1.56 -2.36
C GLU A 270 -11.76 -2.01 -3.82
N ALA A 271 -11.21 -3.19 -4.13
CA ALA A 271 -11.29 -3.75 -5.49
C ALA A 271 -12.75 -3.80 -5.98
N ASN A 272 -12.95 -3.30 -7.20
CA ASN A 272 -14.22 -3.28 -7.92
C ASN A 272 -15.35 -2.50 -7.21
N LYS A 273 -15.04 -1.70 -6.19
CA LYS A 273 -16.02 -0.85 -5.52
C LYS A 273 -16.01 0.54 -6.15
N PRO A 274 -17.08 0.95 -6.84
CA PRO A 274 -17.12 2.25 -7.47
C PRO A 274 -17.19 3.35 -6.41
N THR A 275 -16.38 4.39 -6.59
CA THR A 275 -16.55 5.65 -5.88
C THR A 275 -17.37 6.60 -6.76
N THR A 276 -18.50 7.06 -6.24
CA THR A 276 -19.44 7.92 -6.96
C THR A 276 -19.20 9.38 -6.61
N THR A 277 -19.05 10.23 -7.62
CA THR A 277 -19.17 11.69 -7.49
C THR A 277 -20.33 12.16 -8.35
N ILE A 278 -21.29 12.81 -7.70
CA ILE A 278 -22.40 13.48 -8.37
C ILE A 278 -22.06 14.95 -8.44
N LYS A 279 -22.12 15.52 -9.65
CA LYS A 279 -21.97 16.96 -9.85
C LYS A 279 -23.21 17.51 -10.51
N ASN A 280 -23.83 18.47 -9.85
CA ASN A 280 -24.87 19.28 -10.47
C ASN A 280 -24.22 20.51 -11.11
N GLU A 281 -24.49 20.72 -12.39
CA GLU A 281 -24.10 21.93 -13.09
C GLU A 281 -25.37 22.72 -13.42
N LYS A 282 -25.41 23.94 -12.91
CA LYS A 282 -26.49 24.87 -13.16
C LYS A 282 -26.17 25.65 -14.44
N PHE A 283 -26.95 25.42 -15.49
CA PHE A 283 -26.83 26.13 -16.75
C PHE A 283 -27.81 27.30 -16.76
N VAL A 284 -27.27 28.52 -16.70
CA VAL A 284 -28.04 29.74 -16.90
C VAL A 284 -27.58 30.36 -18.21
N THR A 285 -28.49 30.47 -19.18
CA THR A 285 -28.19 31.19 -20.43
C THR A 285 -29.24 32.26 -20.65
N THR A 286 -28.78 33.47 -20.96
CA THR A 286 -29.63 34.57 -21.41
C THR A 286 -29.38 34.76 -22.89
N LYS A 287 -30.46 34.81 -23.68
CA LYS A 287 -30.39 34.92 -25.13
C LYS A 287 -31.35 35.97 -25.63
N THR A 288 -31.08 36.44 -26.84
CA THR A 288 -31.88 37.45 -27.52
C THR A 288 -32.19 36.95 -28.92
N VAL A 289 -33.46 37.06 -29.33
CA VAL A 289 -33.91 36.69 -30.68
C VAL A 289 -34.56 37.92 -31.31
N GLU A 290 -34.15 38.24 -32.53
CA GLU A 290 -34.80 39.27 -33.36
C GLU A 290 -35.83 38.63 -34.28
N LEU A 291 -37.05 39.15 -34.26
CA LEU A 291 -38.19 38.65 -35.02
C LEU A 291 -38.60 39.71 -36.04
N SER A 292 -38.69 39.31 -37.30
CA SER A 292 -39.21 40.18 -38.37
C SER A 292 -40.72 40.41 -38.20
N PRO A 293 -41.29 41.49 -38.77
CA PRO A 293 -42.75 41.69 -38.75
C PRO A 293 -43.50 40.49 -39.35
N LYS A 294 -44.65 40.14 -38.77
CA LYS A 294 -45.49 38.99 -39.16
C LYS A 294 -44.71 37.66 -39.24
N SER A 295 -43.81 37.42 -38.30
CA SER A 295 -43.06 36.17 -38.23
C SER A 295 -43.24 35.49 -36.88
N CYS A 296 -43.15 34.18 -36.90
CA CYS A 296 -43.21 33.33 -35.73
C CYS A 296 -41.96 32.44 -35.73
N VAL A 297 -41.23 32.40 -34.63
CA VAL A 297 -40.01 31.59 -34.49
C VAL A 297 -40.17 30.68 -33.30
N LYS A 298 -39.95 29.38 -33.53
CA LYS A 298 -39.78 28.39 -32.47
C LYS A 298 -38.31 28.30 -32.10
N SER A 299 -38.02 28.53 -30.83
CA SER A 299 -36.71 28.30 -30.22
C SER A 299 -36.74 27.00 -29.44
N THR A 300 -35.90 26.05 -29.82
CA THR A 300 -35.66 24.83 -29.04
C THR A 300 -34.22 24.77 -28.58
N ASP A 301 -34.02 24.72 -27.26
CA ASP A 301 -32.72 24.49 -26.63
C ASP A 301 -32.52 22.98 -26.41
N TYR A 302 -31.32 22.50 -26.73
CA TYR A 302 -30.91 21.12 -26.63
C TYR A 302 -29.62 20.97 -25.83
N TYR A 303 -29.41 19.78 -25.31
CA TYR A 303 -28.08 19.32 -24.91
C TYR A 303 -27.78 17.95 -25.51
N ASP A 304 -26.50 17.75 -25.81
CA ASP A 304 -25.96 16.43 -26.13
C ASP A 304 -25.49 15.78 -24.83
N PHE A 305 -25.98 14.58 -24.56
CA PHE A 305 -25.72 13.84 -23.34
C PHE A 305 -25.08 12.50 -23.65
N MET A 306 -24.00 12.19 -22.96
CA MET A 306 -23.42 10.85 -22.93
C MET A 306 -24.00 10.10 -21.76
N GLU A 307 -24.53 8.90 -22.02
CA GLU A 307 -25.17 8.09 -21.00
C GLU A 307 -24.44 6.75 -20.84
N ASN A 308 -24.19 6.38 -19.59
CA ASN A 308 -23.62 5.09 -19.18
C ASN A 308 -22.31 4.79 -19.91
N VAL A 309 -21.46 5.79 -20.10
CA VAL A 309 -20.13 5.64 -20.69
C VAL A 309 -19.29 4.76 -19.78
N GLU A 310 -18.56 3.82 -20.36
CA GLU A 310 -17.69 2.91 -19.63
C GLU A 310 -16.32 2.88 -20.30
N ILE A 311 -15.30 3.43 -19.65
CA ILE A 311 -13.95 3.57 -20.23
C ILE A 311 -12.95 2.87 -19.32
N PRO A 312 -12.33 1.78 -19.77
CA PRO A 312 -11.17 1.22 -19.10
C PRO A 312 -10.01 2.22 -19.11
N PHE A 313 -9.29 2.31 -17.99
CA PHE A 313 -8.09 3.13 -17.88
C PHE A 313 -6.93 2.34 -17.26
N GLU A 314 -5.72 2.78 -17.57
CA GLU A 314 -4.50 2.47 -16.83
C GLU A 314 -4.05 3.74 -16.08
N ALA A 315 -3.49 3.61 -14.88
CA ALA A 315 -2.92 4.73 -14.13
C ALA A 315 -1.66 4.30 -13.37
N LYS A 316 -0.90 5.29 -12.87
CA LYS A 316 0.26 5.08 -12.01
C LYS A 316 -0.08 5.43 -10.56
N ALA A 317 0.18 4.50 -9.64
CA ALA A 317 0.06 4.69 -8.20
C ALA A 317 1.46 4.77 -7.57
N GLU A 318 1.79 5.93 -6.99
CA GLU A 318 2.94 6.06 -6.10
C GLU A 318 2.50 5.70 -4.68
N ILE A 319 3.08 4.63 -4.14
CA ILE A 319 2.71 4.05 -2.86
C ILE A 319 3.86 4.26 -1.87
N THR A 320 3.51 4.79 -0.70
CA THR A 320 4.42 5.02 0.42
C THR A 320 3.86 4.34 1.66
N ALA A 321 4.69 4.13 2.68
CA ALA A 321 4.19 3.67 3.98
C ALA A 321 4.90 4.36 5.13
N ILE A 322 4.20 4.40 6.26
CA ILE A 322 4.79 4.70 7.56
C ILE A 322 4.65 3.51 8.49
N GLY A 323 5.63 3.32 9.37
CA GLY A 323 5.65 2.25 10.37
C GLY A 323 6.75 2.47 11.40
N ASP A 324 6.85 1.56 12.35
CA ASP A 324 7.88 1.61 13.38
C ASP A 324 9.23 1.14 12.81
N ARG A 325 10.28 1.93 13.04
CA ARG A 325 11.65 1.63 12.58
C ARG A 325 12.63 1.67 13.73
N LEU A 326 13.69 0.88 13.62
CA LEU A 326 14.74 0.83 14.61
C LEU A 326 15.93 1.72 14.23
N LYS A 327 16.48 2.43 15.21
CA LYS A 327 17.77 3.12 15.12
C LYS A 327 18.92 2.20 15.54
N LYS A 328 20.13 2.50 15.07
CA LYS A 328 21.36 1.81 15.50
C LYS A 328 21.58 1.85 17.03
N ASP A 329 21.07 2.87 17.72
CA ASP A 329 21.13 2.98 19.18
C ASP A 329 20.10 2.10 19.92
N GLY A 330 19.31 1.29 19.19
CA GLY A 330 18.31 0.39 19.74
C GLY A 330 16.95 1.05 20.02
N LYS A 331 16.77 2.36 19.76
CA LYS A 331 15.48 3.03 19.95
C LYS A 331 14.53 2.80 18.78
N ILE A 332 13.26 2.57 19.09
CA ILE A 332 12.18 2.50 18.12
C ILE A 332 11.67 3.91 17.82
N VAL A 333 11.67 4.30 16.55
CA VAL A 333 11.04 5.49 16.01
C VAL A 333 9.68 5.09 15.46
N LYS A 334 8.60 5.57 16.08
CA LYS A 334 7.25 5.22 15.67
C LYS A 334 6.77 6.00 14.46
N ASN A 335 5.88 5.40 13.65
CA ASN A 335 5.16 6.07 12.55
C ASN A 335 6.06 6.88 11.59
N THR A 336 7.24 6.37 11.25
CA THR A 336 8.18 7.03 10.34
C THR A 336 8.13 6.41 8.95
N LYS A 337 8.61 7.14 7.93
CA LYS A 337 8.68 6.64 6.55
C LYS A 337 9.57 5.40 6.49
N VAL A 338 9.06 4.35 5.85
CA VAL A 338 9.79 3.10 5.63
C VAL A 338 10.38 3.06 4.22
N ASP A 339 11.40 2.23 4.04
CA ASP A 339 12.05 2.09 2.75
C ASP A 339 11.18 1.26 1.79
N ALA A 340 11.44 1.34 0.49
CA ALA A 340 10.63 0.71 -0.54
C ALA A 340 10.44 -0.81 -0.37
N ASP A 341 11.40 -1.53 0.20
CA ASP A 341 11.26 -2.97 0.47
C ASP A 341 10.23 -3.27 1.57
N ALA A 342 10.12 -2.40 2.58
CA ALA A 342 9.02 -2.51 3.54
C ALA A 342 7.67 -2.24 2.87
N VAL A 343 7.59 -1.23 2.00
CA VAL A 343 6.37 -0.95 1.22
C VAL A 343 5.98 -2.17 0.37
N LYS A 344 6.94 -2.81 -0.32
CA LYS A 344 6.69 -4.05 -1.09
C LYS A 344 6.16 -5.17 -0.21
N LEU A 345 6.76 -5.39 0.96
CA LEU A 345 6.30 -6.41 1.90
C LEU A 345 4.85 -6.16 2.32
N PHE A 346 4.52 -4.93 2.70
CA PHE A 346 3.16 -4.56 3.10
C PHE A 346 2.16 -4.71 1.95
N LEU A 347 2.55 -4.39 0.72
CA LEU A 347 1.71 -4.62 -0.46
C LEU A 347 1.44 -6.10 -0.70
N ARG A 348 2.44 -6.98 -0.56
CA ARG A 348 2.26 -8.43 -0.67
C ARG A 348 1.24 -8.95 0.36
N GLU A 349 1.29 -8.42 1.57
CA GLU A 349 0.42 -8.83 2.68
C GLU A 349 -1.02 -8.39 2.54
N ASN A 350 -1.23 -7.24 1.90
CA ASN A 350 -2.55 -6.77 1.51
C ASN A 350 -3.01 -7.40 0.18
N ASN A 351 -2.33 -8.43 -0.32
CA ASN A 351 -2.62 -9.11 -1.57
C ASN A 351 -2.74 -8.13 -2.76
N PHE A 352 -1.91 -7.09 -2.78
CA PHE A 352 -1.92 -6.11 -3.86
C PHE A 352 -1.64 -6.79 -5.20
N ARG A 353 -2.52 -6.54 -6.19
CA ARG A 353 -2.46 -7.18 -7.51
C ARG A 353 -1.87 -6.28 -8.60
N GLY A 354 -1.54 -5.03 -8.27
CA GLY A 354 -0.97 -4.10 -9.24
C GLY A 354 0.45 -4.48 -9.62
N LYS A 355 0.87 -4.04 -10.80
CA LYS A 355 2.22 -4.34 -11.31
C LYS A 355 3.20 -3.29 -10.80
N ILE A 356 4.12 -3.69 -9.92
CA ILE A 356 5.22 -2.82 -9.49
C ILE A 356 6.17 -2.58 -10.68
N ILE A 357 6.45 -1.31 -10.97
CA ILE A 357 7.27 -0.87 -12.11
C ILE A 357 8.64 -0.35 -11.63
N LYS A 358 8.65 0.37 -10.50
CA LYS A 358 9.85 0.97 -9.92
C LYS A 358 9.75 0.95 -8.39
N SER A 359 10.89 0.92 -7.72
CA SER A 359 10.99 1.08 -6.28
C SER A 359 12.24 1.89 -5.98
N GLU A 360 12.08 3.00 -5.27
CA GLU A 360 13.19 3.94 -5.02
C GLU A 360 12.96 4.67 -3.70
N GLY A 361 14.01 4.75 -2.87
CA GLY A 361 13.95 5.39 -1.56
C GLY A 361 12.84 4.80 -0.69
N ASN A 362 11.80 5.59 -0.46
CA ASN A 362 10.68 5.28 0.44
C ASN A 362 9.35 5.05 -0.29
N SER A 363 9.37 4.86 -1.61
CA SER A 363 8.16 4.65 -2.41
C SER A 363 8.29 3.51 -3.42
N VAL A 364 7.13 2.97 -3.76
CA VAL A 364 6.92 1.97 -4.81
C VAL A 364 5.98 2.57 -5.85
N LEU A 365 6.40 2.57 -7.11
CA LEU A 365 5.56 2.99 -8.23
C LEU A 365 4.94 1.75 -8.88
N ALA A 366 3.62 1.70 -8.94
CA ALA A 366 2.86 0.60 -9.52
C ALA A 366 1.92 1.07 -10.64
N LYS A 367 1.65 0.17 -11.59
CA LYS A 367 0.58 0.27 -12.58
C LYS A 367 -0.69 -0.32 -11.97
N VAL A 368 -1.78 0.42 -12.05
CA VAL A 368 -3.13 0.02 -11.63
C VAL A 368 -4.11 0.22 -12.77
N HIS A 369 -5.18 -0.54 -12.77
CA HIS A 369 -6.21 -0.51 -13.80
C HIS A 369 -7.57 -0.26 -13.18
N GLY A 370 -8.47 0.27 -13.99
CA GLY A 370 -9.82 0.49 -13.53
C GLY A 370 -10.78 0.81 -14.64
N ILE A 371 -12.00 1.12 -14.24
CA ILE A 371 -13.08 1.48 -15.14
C ILE A 371 -13.66 2.80 -14.66
N PHE A 372 -13.74 3.74 -15.58
CA PHE A 372 -14.53 4.94 -15.42
C PHE A 372 -15.95 4.66 -15.92
N HIS A 373 -16.95 4.96 -15.09
CA HIS A 373 -18.34 5.02 -15.52
C HIS A 373 -18.87 6.45 -15.42
N GLY A 374 -19.49 6.95 -16.47
CA GLY A 374 -19.97 8.34 -16.47
C GLY A 374 -21.22 8.56 -17.28
N SER A 375 -22.03 9.51 -16.81
CA SER A 375 -23.14 10.09 -17.56
C SER A 375 -23.04 11.60 -17.44
N TYR A 376 -22.84 12.31 -18.55
CA TYR A 376 -22.48 13.74 -18.51
C TYR A 376 -22.94 14.49 -19.76
N VAL A 377 -23.08 15.80 -19.57
CA VAL A 377 -23.42 16.76 -20.62
C VAL A 377 -22.17 17.09 -21.43
N LEU A 378 -22.25 17.04 -22.76
CA LEU A 378 -21.18 17.43 -23.66
C LEU A 378 -21.25 18.91 -24.02
N ARG A 379 -22.43 19.35 -24.46
CA ARG A 379 -22.67 20.73 -24.91
C ARG A 379 -24.16 21.05 -24.88
N THR A 380 -24.45 22.34 -24.80
CA THR A 380 -25.78 22.90 -25.01
C THR A 380 -25.78 23.72 -26.30
N TYR A 381 -26.89 23.72 -27.04
CA TYR A 381 -27.05 24.49 -28.27
C TYR A 381 -28.53 24.76 -28.54
N GLN A 382 -28.81 25.66 -29.46
CA GLN A 382 -30.15 26.10 -29.79
C GLN A 382 -30.42 25.94 -31.27
N LYS A 383 -31.67 25.62 -31.59
CA LYS A 383 -32.20 25.69 -32.94
C LYS A 383 -33.32 26.72 -32.96
N LEU A 384 -33.24 27.65 -33.90
CA LEU A 384 -34.33 28.54 -34.26
C LEU A 384 -34.98 27.99 -35.53
N GLU A 385 -36.30 27.86 -35.52
CA GLU A 385 -37.08 27.40 -36.66
C GLU A 385 -38.16 28.44 -36.95
N ASP A 386 -38.17 28.98 -38.16
CA ASP A 386 -39.28 29.81 -38.64
C ASP A 386 -40.53 28.93 -38.75
N MET A 387 -41.60 29.33 -38.09
CA MET A 387 -42.90 28.70 -38.24
C MET A 387 -43.68 29.46 -39.32
N GLN A 388 -44.12 28.73 -40.35
CA GLN A 388 -45.09 29.28 -41.28
C GLN A 388 -46.40 29.51 -40.53
N LEU A 389 -46.83 30.77 -40.50
CA LEU A 389 -48.13 31.20 -39.98
C LEU A 389 -49.26 30.72 -40.90
#